data_AF-A0A382GSL6-F1
#
_entry.id   AF-A0A382GSL6-F1
#
_cell.length_a   1.000
_cell.length_b   1.000
_cell.length_c   1.000
_cell.angle_alpha   90.00
_cell.angle_beta   90.00
_cell.angle_gamma   90.00
#
_symmetry.space_group_name_H-M   'P 1'
#
loop_
_entity.id
_entity.type
_entity.pdbx_description
1 polymer ?
#
loop_
_entity_poly.entity_id
_entity_poly.type
_entity_poly.pdbx_seq_one_letter_code
_entity_poly.pdbx_strand_id
1 'polypeptide(L)' 'MKYRILGKTGYEVSAVSMGCWGIGGQWGPVDEKQAVSTINAAFDA' A
#
# COMPACT_ATOMS: atom_id res chain seq x y z
N MET A 1 5.43 12.59 6.13
CA MET A 1 5.19 11.19 6.58
C MET A 1 5.73 10.98 8.00
N LYS A 2 5.04 10.17 8.83
CA LYS A 2 5.52 9.73 10.16
C LYS A 2 5.94 8.27 10.07
N TYR A 3 7.10 7.90 10.63
CA TYR A 3 7.63 6.53 10.61
C TYR A 3 7.68 5.93 12.02
N ARG A 4 7.62 4.60 12.10
CA ARG A 4 7.69 3.82 13.35
C ARG A 4 8.47 2.53 13.12
N ILE A 5 9.11 2.02 14.18
CA ILE A 5 9.76 0.71 14.13
C ILE A 5 8.71 -0.40 14.11
N LEU A 6 8.83 -1.31 13.15
CA LEU A 6 7.97 -2.48 13.03
C LEU A 6 8.36 -3.56 14.05
N GLY A 7 7.78 -3.48 15.24
CA GLY A 7 8.01 -4.48 16.30
C GLY A 7 9.49 -4.60 16.66
N LYS A 8 10.07 -5.80 16.50
CA LYS A 8 11.48 -6.09 16.79
C LYS A 8 12.37 -6.17 15.56
N THR A 9 11.86 -5.86 14.36
CA THR A 9 12.62 -6.03 13.11
C THR A 9 13.68 -4.95 12.91
N GLY A 10 13.53 -3.81 13.59
CA GLY A 10 14.37 -2.63 13.38
C GLY A 10 14.02 -1.84 12.12
N TYR A 11 13.04 -2.27 11.32
CA TYR A 11 12.61 -1.52 10.14
C TYR A 11 11.76 -0.31 10.51
N GLU A 12 12.15 0.86 10.04
CA GLU A 12 11.29 2.04 10.04
C GLU A 12 10.30 1.97 8.89
N VAL A 13 9.01 1.89 9.22
CA VAL A 13 7.90 1.84 8.25
C VAL A 13 6.97 3.03 8.46
N SER A 14 6.27 3.45 7.40
CA SER A 14 5.27 4.50 7.52
C SER A 14 4.17 4.10 8.51
N ALA A 15 3.72 5.05 9.33
CA ALA A 15 2.59 4.85 10.24
C ALA A 15 1.25 4.62 9.52
N VAL A 16 1.20 4.90 8.21
CA VAL A 16 0.07 4.62 7.32
C VAL A 16 0.56 3.76 6.17
N SER A 17 -0.15 2.68 5.85
CA SER A 17 0.22 1.75 4.77
C SER A 17 -0.98 1.50 3.86
N MET A 18 -0.71 1.20 2.59
CA MET A 18 -1.74 0.85 1.62
C MET A 18 -2.08 -0.64 1.73
N GLY A 19 -3.36 -0.95 1.92
CA GLY A 19 -3.86 -2.32 1.85
C GLY A 19 -4.12 -2.76 0.42
N CYS A 20 -3.62 -3.93 0.01
CA CYS A 20 -3.75 -4.42 -1.37
C CYS A 20 -4.95 -5.35 -1.62
N TRP A 21 -5.86 -5.51 -0.66
CA TRP A 21 -7.00 -6.43 -0.81
C TRP A 21 -7.92 -6.06 -1.98
N GLY A 22 -8.21 -4.76 -2.13
CA GLY A 22 -9.11 -4.26 -3.17
C GLY A 22 -8.60 -4.42 -4.60
N ILE A 23 -7.28 -4.41 -4.80
CA ILE A 23 -6.67 -4.55 -6.14
C ILE A 23 -6.46 -6.01 -6.55
N GLY A 24 -6.69 -6.96 -5.65
CA GLY A 24 -6.56 -8.40 -5.92
C GLY A 24 -7.76 -9.04 -6.64
N GLY A 25 -8.78 -8.24 -7.01
CA GLY A 25 -9.91 -8.72 -7.81
C GLY A 25 -11.00 -9.48 -7.04
N GLN A 26 -10.91 -9.60 -5.71
CA GLN A 26 -11.92 -10.33 -4.92
C GLN A 26 -13.32 -9.68 -4.98
N TRP A 27 -13.39 -8.37 -5.22
CA TRP A 27 -14.64 -7.59 -5.28
C TRP A 27 -15.14 -7.34 -6.70
N GLY A 28 -14.53 -8.00 -7.70
CA GLY A 28 -14.82 -7.78 -9.12
C GLY A 28 -13.54 -7.52 -9.92
N PRO A 29 -13.67 -7.42 -11.26
CA PRO A 29 -12.53 -7.15 -12.12
C PRO A 29 -11.88 -5.80 -11.77
N VAL A 30 -10.56 -5.80 -11.68
CA VAL A 30 -9.75 -4.60 -11.46
C VAL A 30 -8.88 -4.40 -12.70
N ASP A 31 -8.89 -3.18 -13.24
CA ASP A 31 -7.99 -2.79 -14.32
C ASP A 31 -6.55 -2.70 -13.80
N GLU A 32 -5.62 -3.35 -14.49
CA GLU A 32 -4.21 -3.41 -14.08
C GLU A 32 -3.58 -2.01 -14.00
N LYS A 33 -3.90 -1.14 -14.96
CA LYS A 33 -3.36 0.22 -14.99
C LYS A 33 -3.88 1.03 -13.78
N GLN A 34 -5.14 0.86 -13.41
CA GLN A 34 -5.70 1.47 -12.20
C GLN A 34 -5.04 0.92 -10.92
N ALA A 35 -4.76 -0.38 -10.85
CA ALA A 35 -4.05 -0.97 -9.71
C ALA A 35 -2.64 -0.38 -9.54
N VAL A 36 -1.87 -0.32 -10.64
CA VAL A 36 -0.52 0.25 -10.65
C VAL A 36 -0.55 1.74 -10.31
N SER A 37 -1.47 2.52 -10.87
CA SER A 37 -1.57 3.95 -10.55
C SER A 37 -1.92 4.19 -9.08
N THR A 38 -2.74 3.33 -8.48
CA THR A 38 -3.10 3.41 -7.06
C THR A 38 -1.89 3.14 -6.16
N ILE A 39 -1.06 2.13 -6.51
CA ILE A 39 0.17 1.83 -5.77
C ILE A 39 1.14 3.01 -5.85
N ASN A 40 1.33 3.60 -7.03
CA ASN A 40 2.21 4.76 -7.20
C ASN A 40 1.70 5.98 -6.41
N ALA A 41 0.39 6.25 -6.45
CA ALA A 41 -0.21 7.33 -5.67
C ALA A 41 -0.02 7.14 -4.15
N ALA A 42 -0.06 5.90 -3.66
CA ALA A 42 0.21 5.61 -2.26
C ALA A 42 1.70 5.72 -1.89
N PHE A 43 2.60 5.53 -2.85
CA PHE A 43 4.04 5.69 -2.66
C PHE A 43 4.46 7.16 -2.62
N ASP A 44 3.81 8.02 -3.41
CA ASP A 44 4.14 9.45 -3.53
C ASP A 44 3.60 10.33 -2.36
N ALA A 45 2.68 9.80 -1.55
CA ALA A 45 2.01 10.51 -0.45
C ALA A 45 2.81 10.52 0.88
#